data_AF-A0A0B7B9X0-F1
#
_entry.id   AF-A0A0B7B9X0-F1
#
_cell.length_a   1.000
_cell.length_b   1.000
_cell.length_c   1.000
_cell.angle_alpha   90.00
_cell.angle_beta   90.00
_cell.angle_gamma   90.00
#
_symmetry.space_group_name_H-M   'P 1'
#
loop_
_entity.id
_entity.type
_entity.pdbx_description
1 polymer ?
#
loop_
_entity_poly.entity_id
_entity_poly.type
_entity_poly.pdbx_seq_one_letter_code
_entity_poly.pdbx_strand_id
1 'polypeptide(L)'
;CVTYIVQEDGFQEKKQTLTVFEDMEKAFDTVWKEGLKLKPLTIGIKGRMYKWLDRYLENRTARVQVQGYTGMKATLEQGVP
;
A
#
# COMPACT_ATOMS: atom_id res chain seq x y z
N CYS A 1 -7.38 -12.37 -0.34
CA CYS A 1 -7.85 -13.66 -0.89
C CYS A 1 -6.60 -14.49 -1.23
N VAL A 2 -6.53 -15.77 -0.85
CA VAL A 2 -5.39 -16.63 -1.23
C VAL A 2 -5.91 -17.75 -2.11
N THR A 3 -5.36 -17.85 -3.33
CA THR A 3 -5.73 -18.87 -4.31
C THR A 3 -4.53 -19.74 -4.62
N TYR A 4 -4.72 -21.05 -4.52
CA TYR A 4 -3.72 -22.05 -4.90
C TYR A 4 -4.07 -22.60 -6.27
N ILE A 5 -3.11 -22.60 -7.19
CA ILE A 5 -3.25 -23.22 -8.50
C ILE A 5 -2.11 -24.24 -8.64
N VAL A 6 -2.46 -25.49 -8.88
CA VAL A 6 -1.51 -26.52 -9.28
C VAL A 6 -1.43 -26.47 -10.80
N GLN A 7 -0.26 -26.15 -11.32
CA GLN A 7 0.02 -26.10 -12.75
C GLN A 7 0.92 -27.28 -13.10
N GLU A 8 0.47 -28.15 -14.00
CA GLU A 8 1.24 -29.34 -14.40
C GLU A 8 2.38 -29.04 -15.37
N ASP A 9 2.46 -27.81 -15.88
CA ASP A 9 3.41 -27.47 -16.92
C ASP A 9 4.56 -26.60 -16.42
N GLY A 10 5.42 -27.22 -15.60
CA GLY A 10 6.80 -26.80 -15.42
C GLY A 10 7.63 -27.13 -16.66
N PHE A 11 7.45 -26.31 -17.71
CA PHE A 11 8.33 -26.06 -18.86
C PHE A 11 9.39 -27.18 -19.11
N GLN A 12 9.09 -28.11 -20.03
CA GLN A 12 9.97 -29.17 -20.54
C GLN A 12 10.24 -30.43 -19.68
N GLU A 13 9.99 -30.44 -18.35
CA GLU A 13 10.41 -31.57 -17.46
C GLU A 13 9.30 -32.34 -16.71
N LYS A 14 8.00 -32.15 -17.00
CA LYS A 14 6.88 -32.84 -16.32
C LYS A 14 6.89 -32.71 -14.78
N LYS A 15 7.38 -31.59 -14.24
CA LYS A 15 7.36 -31.32 -12.80
C LYS A 15 6.11 -30.54 -12.43
N GLN A 16 5.40 -30.99 -11.40
CA GLN A 16 4.25 -30.26 -10.85
C GLN A 16 4.73 -28.97 -10.18
N THR A 17 4.16 -27.84 -10.58
CA THR A 17 4.45 -26.51 -10.02
C THR A 17 3.24 -26.04 -9.24
N LEU A 18 3.44 -25.66 -7.97
CA LEU A 18 2.40 -25.04 -7.16
C LEU A 18 2.61 -23.53 -7.14
N THR A 19 1.58 -22.78 -7.55
CA THR A 19 1.57 -21.33 -7.51
C THR A 19 0.59 -20.84 -6.44
N VAL A 20 1.06 -19.91 -5.60
CA VAL A 20 0.25 -19.23 -4.59
C VAL A 20 0.04 -17.79 -5.04
N PHE A 21 -1.23 -17.41 -5.20
CA PHE A 21 -1.61 -16.03 -5.50
C PHE A 21 -2.19 -15.40 -4.23
N GLU A 22 -1.49 -14.39 -3.71
CA GLU A 22 -1.95 -13.60 -2.57
C GLU A 22 -2.43 -12.23 -3.04
N ASP A 23 -3.71 -11.96 -2.82
CA ASP A 23 -4.30 -10.65 -3.01
C ASP A 23 -4.49 -9.97 -1.64
N MET A 24 -3.79 -8.86 -1.44
CA MET A 24 -3.83 -8.06 -0.22
C MET A 24 -5.05 -7.14 -0.24
N GLU A 25 -6.01 -7.42 0.65
CA GLU A 25 -7.18 -6.57 0.79
C GLU A 25 -6.77 -5.16 1.25
N LYS A 26 -7.24 -4.14 0.51
CA LYS A 26 -7.03 -2.72 0.85
C LYS A 26 -5.56 -2.41 1.15
N ALA A 27 -4.66 -2.88 0.27
CA ALA A 27 -3.21 -2.75 0.46
C ALA A 27 -2.75 -1.32 0.78
N PHE A 28 -3.41 -0.31 0.22
CA PHE A 28 -3.10 1.09 0.48
C PHE A 28 -3.70 1.60 1.80
N ASP A 29 -4.86 1.11 2.24
CA ASP A 29 -5.47 1.52 3.51
C ASP A 29 -4.80 0.87 4.72
N THR A 30 -4.14 -0.28 4.52
CA THR A 30 -3.55 -1.12 5.59
C THR A 30 -2.05 -0.89 5.77
N VAL A 31 -1.45 0.06 5.04
CA VAL A 31 -0.02 0.34 5.14
C VAL A 31 0.37 0.78 6.56
N TRP A 32 1.37 0.10 7.14
CA TRP A 32 2.00 0.52 8.38
C TRP A 32 2.84 1.79 8.16
N LYS A 33 2.27 2.95 8.50
CA LYS A 33 2.88 4.28 8.28
C LYS A 33 4.28 4.42 8.89
N GLU A 34 4.50 3.93 10.11
CA GLU A 34 5.81 4.03 10.76
C GLU A 34 6.87 3.17 10.05
N GLY A 35 6.50 1.96 9.65
CA GLY A 35 7.37 1.13 8.80
C GLY A 35 7.67 1.77 7.46
N LEU A 36 6.67 2.43 6.85
CA LEU A 36 6.84 3.19 5.62
C LEU A 36 7.76 4.40 5.79
N LYS A 37 7.73 5.10 6.93
CA LYS A 37 8.65 6.21 7.24
C LYS A 37 10.09 5.71 7.49
N LEU A 38 10.24 4.55 8.13
CA LEU A 38 11.56 3.98 8.41
C LEU A 38 12.29 3.55 7.12
N LYS A 39 11.59 2.95 6.16
CA LYS A 39 12.18 2.43 4.91
C LYS A 39 13.01 3.48 4.14
N PRO A 40 12.52 4.69 3.82
CA PRO A 40 13.30 5.77 3.21
C PRO A 40 14.60 6.08 3.97
N LEU A 41 14.56 6.13 5.30
CA LEU A 41 15.75 6.40 6.11
C LEU A 41 16.80 5.29 5.94
N THR A 42 16.35 4.02 5.87
CA THR A 42 17.25 2.86 5.70
C THR A 42 17.93 2.82 4.34
N ILE A 43 17.31 3.35 3.28
CA ILE A 43 17.88 3.45 1.93
C ILE A 43 18.64 4.76 1.68
N GLY A 44 18.80 5.60 2.71
CA GLY A 44 19.59 6.83 2.64
C GLY A 44 18.82 8.10 2.27
N ILE A 45 17.50 8.05 2.11
CA ILE A 45 16.68 9.26 1.90
C ILE A 45 16.55 10.00 3.24
N LYS A 46 17.12 11.21 3.29
CA LYS A 46 17.21 12.02 4.52
C LYS A 46 16.92 13.50 4.22
N GLY A 47 16.98 14.33 5.26
CA GLY A 47 16.89 15.78 5.13
C GLY A 47 15.51 16.26 4.67
N ARG A 48 15.46 17.19 3.71
CA ARG A 48 14.22 17.86 3.29
C ARG A 48 13.22 16.90 2.64
N MET A 49 13.73 15.95 1.86
CA MET A 49 12.89 14.96 1.18
C MET A 49 12.17 14.05 2.18
N TYR A 50 12.90 13.56 3.19
CA TYR A 50 12.30 12.79 4.29
C TYR A 50 11.24 13.61 5.03
N LYS A 51 11.56 14.85 5.42
CA LYS A 51 10.60 15.74 6.11
C LYS A 51 9.35 16.02 5.29
N TRP A 52 9.48 16.11 3.96
CA TRP A 52 8.33 16.27 3.07
C TRP A 52 7.46 15.01 3.06
N LEU A 53 8.06 13.82 2.94
CA LEU A 53 7.36 12.53 3.00
C LEU A 53 6.65 12.30 4.34
N ASP A 54 7.34 12.61 5.44
CA ASP A 54 6.82 12.49 6.80
C ASP A 54 5.55 13.35 6.98
N ARG A 55 5.64 14.63 6.60
CA ARG A 55 4.49 15.55 6.61
C ARG A 55 3.38 15.16 5.65
N TYR A 56 3.72 14.55 4.51
CA TYR A 56 2.73 14.09 3.54
C TYR A 56 1.88 12.93 4.09
N LEU A 57 2.46 12.08 4.93
CA LEU A 57 1.78 10.92 5.50
C LEU A 57 1.03 11.23 6.81
N GLU A 58 1.38 12.32 7.49
CA GLU A 58 0.79 12.77 8.75
C GLU A 58 -0.47 13.63 8.58
N ASN A 59 -1.39 13.55 9.54
CA ASN A 59 -2.57 14.42 9.68
C ASN A 59 -3.39 14.62 8.39
N ARG A 60 -3.50 13.55 7.59
CA ARG A 60 -4.20 13.58 6.30
C ARG A 60 -5.69 13.76 6.54
N THR A 61 -6.33 14.66 5.79
CA THR A 61 -7.78 14.82 5.76
C THR A 61 -8.31 14.73 4.34
N ALA A 62 -9.43 14.05 4.14
CA ALA A 62 -10.15 14.01 2.88
C ALA A 62 -11.56 14.59 3.04
N ARG A 63 -12.16 15.04 1.95
CA ARG A 63 -13.57 15.42 1.89
C ARG A 63 -14.12 15.11 0.52
N VAL A 64 -15.42 14.87 0.45
CA VAL A 64 -16.11 14.58 -0.80
C VAL A 64 -16.64 15.88 -1.41
N GLN A 65 -16.53 16.03 -2.72
CA GLN A 65 -17.18 17.11 -3.47
C GLN A 65 -18.05 16.51 -4.57
N VAL A 66 -19.33 16.84 -4.59
CA VAL A 66 -20.30 16.35 -5.59
C VAL A 66 -21.15 17.52 -6.05
N GLN A 67 -21.15 17.80 -7.36
CA GLN A 67 -22.01 18.81 -7.98
C GLN A 67 -22.00 20.18 -7.28
N GLY A 68 -20.81 20.66 -6.89
CA GLY A 68 -20.65 21.94 -6.19
C GLY A 68 -20.87 21.88 -4.67
N TYR A 69 -21.46 20.81 -4.15
CA TYR A 69 -21.60 20.59 -2.72
C TYR A 69 -20.33 19.96 -2.15
N THR A 70 -19.90 20.47 -1.00
CA THR A 70 -18.71 19.99 -0.30
C THR A 70 -19.13 19.34 1.01
N GLY A 71 -18.78 18.06 1.17
CA GLY A 71 -19.00 17.30 2.40
C GLY A 71 -18.02 17.68 3.51
N MET A 72 -18.26 17.11 4.69
CA MET A 72 -17.40 17.29 5.85
C MET A 72 -16.00 16.71 5.60
N LYS A 73 -15.00 17.27 6.28
CA LYS A 73 -13.65 16.71 6.31
C LYS A 73 -13.63 15.49 7.23
N ALA A 74 -12.97 14.44 6.78
CA ALA A 74 -12.67 13.23 7.55
C ALA A 74 -11.14 13.08 7.66
N THR A 75 -10.66 12.69 8.84
CA THR A 75 -9.24 12.39 9.06
C THR A 75 -8.93 10.96 8.62
N LEU A 76 -7.82 10.77 7.91
CA LEU A 76 -7.35 9.48 7.40
C LEU A 76 -6.22 8.93 8.29
N GLU A 77 -6.63 8.20 9.32
CA GLU A 77 -5.70 7.65 10.32
C GLU A 77 -4.82 6.53 9.78
N GLN A 78 -5.32 5.73 8.84
CA GLN A 78 -4.62 4.56 8.31
C GLN A 78 -4.32 4.68 6.83
N GLY A 79 -3.33 3.91 6.38
CA GLY A 79 -2.97 3.78 4.98
C GLY A 79 -2.25 4.97 4.36
N VAL A 80 -2.27 5.01 3.04
CA VAL A 80 -1.72 6.07 2.18
C VAL A 80 -2.82 6.61 1.24
N PRO A 81 -2.62 7.75 0.56
CA PRO A 81 -3.62 8.34 -0.34
C PRO A 81 -3.93 7.48 -1.56
#